data_AF-A0A1G6XYC6-F1
#
_entry.id   AF-A0A1G6XYC6-F1
#
_cell.length_a   1.000
_cell.length_b   1.000
_cell.length_c   1.000
_cell.angle_alpha   90.00
_cell.angle_beta   90.00
_cell.angle_gamma   90.00
#
_symmetry.space_group_name_H-M   'P 1'
#
loop_
_entity.id
_entity.type
_entity.pdbx_description
1 polymer ?
#
loop_
_entity_poly.entity_id
_entity_poly.type
_entity_poly.pdbx_seq_one_letter_code
_entity_poly.pdbx_strand_id
1 'polypeptide(L)'
;MDVLDQAELPFPESLPEFQRLFPNDAACAAYLEKARWREGFVCPHCGVVAEPFRIATRPGILQCRTCRRQTGLLVGTVMERSHTPLSVWFWAAYLVASQTQGMSAVQFQRQLGP
;
A
#
# COMPACT_ATOMS: atom_id res chain seq x y z
N MET A 1 -18.44 3.77 18.03
CA MET A 1 -17.04 3.55 17.59
C MET A 1 -17.07 2.26 16.80
N ASP A 2 -17.52 2.34 15.56
CA ASP A 2 -17.51 1.21 14.63
C ASP A 2 -16.31 1.42 13.72
N VAL A 3 -15.28 0.60 13.94
CA VAL A 3 -13.98 0.69 13.27
C VAL A 3 -14.01 -0.06 11.92
N LEU A 4 -15.17 -0.52 11.45
CA LEU A 4 -15.29 -1.39 10.28
C LEU A 4 -16.32 -0.85 9.28
N ASP A 5 -16.14 0.38 8.82
CA ASP A 5 -16.69 0.81 7.52
C ASP A 5 -15.76 0.32 6.38
N GLN A 6 -15.38 -0.96 6.43
CA GLN A 6 -14.40 -1.64 5.58
C GLN A 6 -14.95 -2.03 4.20
N ALA A 7 -16.18 -1.65 3.85
CA ALA A 7 -16.96 -2.24 2.76
C ALA A 7 -16.44 -2.04 1.31
N GLU A 8 -15.22 -1.52 1.09
CA GLU A 8 -14.68 -1.26 -0.25
C GLU A 8 -13.32 -1.91 -0.56
N LEU A 9 -12.58 -2.40 0.44
CA LEU A 9 -11.32 -3.12 0.19
C LEU A 9 -11.29 -4.41 1.00
N PRO A 10 -11.23 -5.59 0.35
CA PRO A 10 -11.22 -6.86 1.07
C PRO A 10 -9.93 -6.97 1.90
N PHE A 11 -10.06 -7.45 3.13
CA PHE A 11 -8.95 -7.94 3.92
C PHE A 11 -8.93 -9.46 3.81
N PRO A 12 -7.80 -10.10 3.47
CA PRO A 12 -7.76 -11.56 3.37
C PRO A 12 -7.91 -12.20 4.75
N GLU A 13 -8.84 -13.15 4.88
CA GLU A 13 -9.08 -13.89 6.13
C GLU A 13 -8.27 -15.20 6.18
N SER A 14 -7.63 -15.56 5.07
CA SER A 14 -6.82 -16.78 4.97
C SER A 14 -5.61 -16.60 4.07
N LEU A 15 -4.59 -17.45 4.28
CA LEU A 15 -3.37 -17.46 3.48
C LEU A 15 -3.65 -17.66 1.97
N PRO A 16 -4.52 -18.60 1.54
CA PRO A 16 -4.83 -18.76 0.12
C PRO A 16 -5.56 -17.55 -0.47
N GLU A 17 -6.38 -16.86 0.33
CA GLU A 17 -7.04 -15.63 -0.12
C GLU A 17 -6.06 -14.48 -0.26
N PHE A 18 -5.15 -14.31 0.70
CA PHE A 18 -4.05 -13.34 0.61
C PHE A 18 -3.27 -13.51 -0.70
N GLN A 19 -2.88 -14.74 -1.02
CA GLN A 19 -2.15 -15.04 -2.25
C GLN A 19 -2.94 -14.73 -3.52
N ARG A 20 -4.27 -14.91 -3.49
CA ARG A 20 -5.16 -14.55 -4.62
C ARG A 20 -5.33 -13.05 -4.78
N LEU A 21 -5.44 -12.30 -3.68
CA LEU A 21 -5.59 -10.85 -3.70
C LEU A 21 -4.27 -10.14 -4.07
N PHE A 22 -3.14 -10.70 -3.65
CA PHE A 22 -1.81 -10.07 -3.76
C PHE A 22 -0.79 -10.97 -4.47
N PRO A 23 -1.04 -11.39 -5.72
CA PRO A 23 -0.15 -12.30 -6.44
C PRO A 23 1.17 -11.64 -6.89
N ASN A 24 1.23 -10.30 -6.94
CA ASN A 24 2.40 -9.54 -7.39
C ASN A 24 2.35 -8.07 -6.92
N ASP A 25 3.45 -7.34 -7.15
CA ASP A 25 3.60 -5.94 -6.79
C ASP A 25 2.55 -5.02 -7.44
N ALA A 26 2.08 -5.34 -8.66
CA ALA A 26 1.06 -4.53 -9.33
C ALA A 26 -0.30 -4.61 -8.63
N ALA A 27 -0.70 -5.81 -8.18
CA ALA A 27 -1.90 -5.99 -7.38
C ALA A 27 -1.81 -5.28 -6.03
N CYS A 28 -0.64 -5.35 -5.37
CA CYS A 28 -0.38 -4.64 -4.13
C CYS A 28 -0.44 -3.12 -4.32
N ALA A 29 0.12 -2.60 -5.41
CA ALA A 29 0.10 -1.18 -5.72
C ALA A 29 -1.33 -0.68 -5.98
N ALA A 30 -2.13 -1.42 -6.76
CA ALA A 30 -3.52 -1.08 -7.00
C ALA A 30 -4.35 -1.07 -5.71
N TYR A 31 -4.12 -2.04 -4.81
CA TYR A 31 -4.76 -2.06 -3.50
C TYR A 31 -4.34 -0.87 -2.64
N LEU A 32 -3.04 -0.57 -2.57
CA LEU A 32 -2.51 0.54 -1.79
C LEU A 32 -2.97 1.90 -2.32
N GLU A 33 -3.05 2.09 -3.63
CA GLU A 33 -3.57 3.32 -4.25
C GLU A 33 -5.02 3.57 -3.82
N LYS A 34 -5.88 2.54 -3.92
CA LYS A 34 -7.26 2.61 -3.44
C LYS A 34 -7.33 2.85 -1.94
N ALA A 35 -6.50 2.19 -1.14
CA ALA A 35 -6.50 2.36 0.31
C ALA A 35 -6.10 3.79 0.73
N ARG A 36 -5.12 4.37 0.04
CA ARG A 36 -4.63 5.73 0.33
C ARG A 36 -5.56 6.83 -0.15
N TRP A 37 -6.21 6.63 -1.30
CA TRP A 37 -6.94 7.66 -2.03
C TRP A 37 -8.34 7.18 -2.41
N ARG A 38 -9.09 6.66 -1.42
CA ARG A 38 -10.48 6.17 -1.59
C ARG A 38 -11.39 7.21 -2.23
N GLU A 39 -11.35 8.43 -1.69
CA GLU A 39 -12.18 9.56 -2.13
C GLU A 39 -11.48 10.45 -3.17
N GLY A 40 -10.39 9.94 -3.78
CA GLY A 40 -9.58 10.66 -4.74
C GLY A 40 -8.19 11.03 -4.22
N PHE A 41 -7.33 11.39 -5.16
CA PHE A 41 -5.93 11.72 -4.87
C PHE A 41 -5.81 12.99 -4.03
N VAL A 42 -5.07 12.87 -2.92
CA VAL A 42 -4.68 13.98 -2.06
C VAL A 42 -3.19 14.24 -2.24
N CYS A 43 -2.83 15.43 -2.72
CA CYS A 43 -1.43 15.79 -2.92
C CYS A 43 -0.69 15.96 -1.58
N PRO A 44 0.40 15.23 -1.31
CA PRO A 44 1.14 15.35 -0.04
C PRO A 44 1.89 16.68 0.10
N HIS A 45 2.04 17.46 -0.97
CA HIS A 45 2.76 18.74 -0.94
C HIS A 45 1.87 19.95 -0.73
N CYS A 46 0.62 19.93 -1.20
CA CYS A 46 -0.27 21.09 -1.16
C CYS A 46 -1.69 20.78 -0.68
N GLY A 47 -2.00 19.52 -0.36
CA GLY A 47 -3.28 19.10 0.23
C GLY A 47 -4.48 19.12 -0.72
N VAL A 48 -4.30 19.47 -2.00
CA VAL A 48 -5.43 19.51 -2.94
C VAL A 48 -5.98 18.10 -3.17
N VAL A 49 -7.31 17.99 -3.21
CA VAL A 49 -8.04 16.78 -3.60
C VAL A 49 -8.50 16.95 -5.04
N ALA A 50 -7.87 16.25 -5.97
CA ALA A 50 -8.17 16.33 -7.40
C ALA A 50 -7.55 15.15 -8.17
N GLU A 51 -8.10 14.79 -9.32
CA GLU A 51 -7.50 13.76 -10.18
C GLU A 51 -6.06 14.18 -10.58
N PRO A 52 -5.04 13.33 -10.36
CA PRO A 52 -3.67 13.64 -10.72
C PRO A 52 -3.45 13.46 -12.24
N PHE A 53 -2.26 13.81 -12.71
CA PHE A 53 -1.76 13.29 -13.99
C PHE A 53 -1.01 11.99 -13.75
N ARG A 54 -1.41 10.92 -14.46
CA ARG A 54 -0.69 9.65 -14.48
C ARG A 54 0.36 9.68 -15.59
N ILE A 55 1.59 9.28 -15.25
CA ILE A 55 2.71 9.27 -16.20
C ILE A 55 2.83 7.86 -16.77
N ALA A 56 2.53 7.68 -18.07
CA ALA A 56 2.50 6.36 -18.70
C ALA A 56 3.83 5.59 -18.58
N THR A 57 4.97 6.30 -18.66
CA THR A 57 6.32 5.71 -18.51
C THR A 57 6.71 5.43 -17.06
N ARG A 58 5.96 5.95 -16.08
CA ARG A 58 6.22 5.82 -14.64
C ARG A 58 4.90 5.61 -13.88
N PRO A 59 4.26 4.43 -14.01
CA PRO A 59 2.92 4.16 -13.49
C PRO A 59 2.78 4.31 -11.96
N GLY A 60 3.88 4.24 -11.21
CA GLY A 60 3.88 4.48 -9.76
C GLY A 60 4.05 5.95 -9.34
N ILE A 61 4.14 6.88 -10.30
CA ILE A 61 4.33 8.31 -10.05
C ILE A 61 3.11 9.09 -10.54
N LEU A 62 2.56 9.90 -9.64
CA LEU A 62 1.43 10.79 -9.88
C LEU A 62 1.92 12.24 -9.82
N GLN A 63 1.45 13.08 -10.74
CA GLN A 63 1.73 14.50 -10.73
C GLN A 63 0.50 15.29 -10.31
N CYS A 64 0.66 16.15 -9.30
CA CYS A 64 -0.40 17.05 -8.88
C CYS A 64 -0.67 18.10 -9.97
N ARG A 65 -1.95 18.31 -10.33
CA ARG A 65 -2.34 19.30 -11.35
C ARG A 65 -2.17 20.75 -10.86
N THR A 66 -2.31 20.99 -9.56
CA THR A 66 -2.26 22.32 -8.95
C THR A 66 -0.83 22.80 -8.71
N CYS A 67 -0.02 22.04 -7.97
CA CYS A 67 1.34 22.45 -7.61
C CYS A 67 2.42 21.88 -8.54
N ARG A 68 2.05 21.03 -9.51
CA ARG A 68 2.94 20.38 -10.51
C ARG A 68 4.04 19.49 -9.93
N ARG A 69 4.05 19.24 -8.62
CA ARG A 69 4.99 18.30 -7.99
C ARG A 69 4.57 16.85 -8.23
N GLN A 70 5.56 15.98 -8.36
CA GLN A 70 5.40 14.53 -8.52
C GLN A 70 5.48 13.85 -7.15
N THR A 71 4.64 12.84 -6.94
CA THR A 71 4.68 11.98 -5.75
C THR A 71 4.54 10.54 -6.17
N GLY A 72 5.26 9.65 -5.49
CA GLY A 72 5.07 8.22 -5.64
C GLY A 72 3.97 7.69 -4.73
N LEU A 73 3.47 6.50 -5.05
CA LEU A 73 2.49 5.78 -4.22
C LEU A 73 2.99 5.43 -2.81
N LEU A 74 4.30 5.41 -2.57
CA LEU A 74 4.88 5.06 -1.27
C LEU A 74 5.27 6.28 -0.43
N VAL A 75 5.23 7.49 -0.99
CA VAL A 75 5.67 8.73 -0.31
C VAL A 75 4.83 8.98 0.96
N GLY A 76 5.47 9.23 2.09
CA GLY A 76 4.83 9.42 3.39
C GLY A 76 4.31 8.13 4.04
N THR A 77 4.75 6.96 3.57
CA THR A 77 4.45 5.66 4.21
C THR A 77 5.72 5.06 4.79
N VAL A 78 5.58 4.02 5.63
CA VAL A 78 6.74 3.25 6.14
C VAL A 78 7.54 2.57 5.02
N MET A 79 6.94 2.41 3.84
CA MET A 79 7.56 1.82 2.65
C MET A 79 8.30 2.88 1.80
N GLU A 80 8.27 4.15 2.20
CA GLU A 80 8.94 5.23 1.47
C GLU A 80 10.45 4.95 1.36
N ARG A 81 10.98 5.03 0.13
CA ARG A 81 12.40 4.77 -0.20
C ARG A 81 12.87 3.35 0.10
N SER A 82 11.95 2.42 0.37
CA SER A 82 12.27 1.00 0.44
C SER A 82 12.67 0.45 -0.93
N HIS A 83 13.68 -0.42 -0.94
CA HIS A 83 14.03 -1.24 -2.11
C HIS A 83 13.35 -2.61 -2.08
N THR A 84 12.71 -2.96 -0.96
CA THR A 84 11.93 -4.19 -0.79
C THR A 84 10.70 -4.18 -1.70
N PRO A 85 10.42 -5.28 -2.45
CA PRO A 85 9.23 -5.41 -3.27
C PRO A 85 7.93 -5.18 -2.49
N LEU A 86 6.92 -4.64 -3.15
CA LEU A 86 5.67 -4.28 -2.47
C LEU A 86 4.90 -5.51 -1.98
N SER A 87 4.98 -6.63 -2.71
CA SER A 87 4.44 -7.93 -2.30
C SER A 87 5.05 -8.43 -0.98
N VAL A 88 6.35 -8.20 -0.74
CA VAL A 88 7.01 -8.54 0.52
C VAL A 88 6.50 -7.66 1.66
N TRP A 89 6.28 -6.36 1.42
CA TRP A 89 5.63 -5.48 2.39
C TRP A 89 4.20 -5.89 2.73
N PHE A 90 3.45 -6.41 1.76
CA PHE A 90 2.11 -6.92 2.00
C PHE A 90 2.15 -8.22 2.83
N TRP A 91 3.10 -9.12 2.57
CA TRP A 91 3.35 -10.28 3.42
C TRP A 91 3.68 -9.86 4.85
N ALA A 92 4.58 -8.89 4.99
CA ALA A 92 4.99 -8.31 6.25
C ALA A 92 3.78 -7.77 7.04
N ALA A 93 2.93 -6.97 6.39
CA ALA A 93 1.71 -6.43 6.98
C ALA A 93 0.72 -7.54 7.38
N TYR A 94 0.50 -8.53 6.51
CA TYR A 94 -0.41 -9.64 6.78
C TYR A 94 0.05 -10.48 7.98
N LEU A 95 1.33 -10.80 8.06
CA LEU A 95 1.90 -11.58 9.18
C LEU A 95 1.75 -10.84 10.52
N VAL A 96 1.98 -9.52 10.53
CA VAL A 96 1.83 -8.70 11.73
C VAL A 96 0.36 -8.55 12.12
N ALA A 97 -0.54 -8.37 11.15
CA ALA A 97 -1.96 -8.14 11.42
C ALA A 97 -2.74 -9.41 11.80
N SER A 98 -2.34 -10.58 11.28
CA SER A 98 -3.06 -11.84 11.49
C SER A 98 -2.62 -12.63 12.73
N GLN A 99 -1.45 -12.35 13.30
CA GLN A 99 -0.92 -13.10 14.44
C GLN A 99 -1.28 -12.46 15.78
N THR A 100 -2.24 -13.07 16.47
CA THR A 100 -2.77 -12.60 17.77
C THR A 100 -1.74 -12.60 18.90
N GLN A 101 -0.74 -13.48 18.85
CA GLN A 101 0.30 -13.59 19.90
C GLN A 101 1.51 -12.66 19.67
N GLY A 102 1.51 -11.87 18.60
CA GLY A 102 2.67 -11.08 18.20
C GLY A 102 3.81 -11.93 17.64
N MET A 103 4.78 -11.28 16.98
CA MET A 103 5.93 -11.96 16.36
C MET A 103 7.24 -11.27 16.76
N SER A 104 8.27 -12.06 17.05
CA SER A 104 9.62 -11.52 17.25
C SER A 104 10.21 -10.99 15.94
N ALA A 105 11.00 -9.91 16.01
CA ALA A 105 11.63 -9.31 14.84
C ALA A 105 12.57 -10.29 14.09
N VAL A 106 13.24 -11.19 14.81
CA VAL A 106 14.14 -12.20 14.22
C VAL A 106 13.34 -13.24 13.43
N GLN A 107 12.21 -13.71 13.97
CA GLN A 107 11.33 -14.63 13.26
C GLN A 107 10.72 -13.96 12.02
N PHE A 108 10.34 -12.68 12.15
CA PHE A 108 9.81 -11.89 11.03
C PHE A 108 10.80 -11.78 9.88
N GLN A 109 12.05 -11.42 10.16
CA GLN A 109 13.12 -11.36 9.15
C GLN A 109 13.32 -12.73 8.47
N ARG A 110 13.31 -13.83 9.22
CA ARG A 110 13.46 -15.18 8.65
C ARG A 110 12.32 -15.55 7.70
N GLN A 111 11.10 -15.09 7.95
CA GLN A 111 9.94 -15.37 7.10
C GLN A 111 9.93 -14.52 5.83
N LEU A 112 10.36 -13.26 5.89
CA LEU A 112 10.36 -12.35 4.75
C LEU A 112 11.61 -12.46 3.87
N GLY A 113 12.71 -12.96 4.43
CA GLY A 113 14.02 -12.93 3.80
C GLY A 113 14.85 -11.70 4.20
N PRO A 114 16.15 -11.72 3.90
CA PRO A 114 17.08 -10.62 4.20
C PRO A 114 16.82 -9.34 3.40
#